data_AF-A0A5N4A3V1-F1
#
_entry.id   AF-A0A5N4A3V1-F1
#
_cell.length_a   1.000
_cell.length_b   1.000
_cell.length_c   1.000
_cell.angle_alpha   90.00
_cell.angle_beta   90.00
_cell.angle_gamma   90.00
#
_symmetry.space_group_name_H-M   'P 1'
#
loop_
_entity.id
_entity.type
_entity.pdbx_description
1 polymer ?
#
loop_
_entity_poly.entity_id
_entity_poly.type
_entity_poly.pdbx_seq_one_letter_code
_entity_poly.pdbx_strand_id
1 'polypeptide(L)'
;MIFARRLAPLFTTIILVSSKLFTKMRCLKLVVLFVVFLGVESKFKCEQGVYYLENDCNTCFCDPYGDLGCSSYPCFSREFEQLLNCKDGTVTKRGCNICECVGGRGTICTNKTCRK
;
A
#
# COMPACT_ATOMS: atom_id res chain seq x y z
N MET A 1 -60.54 -8.90 24.87
CA MET A 1 -60.13 -8.81 23.44
C MET A 1 -59.08 -7.69 23.39
N ILE A 2 -57.76 -7.94 23.24
CA ILE A 2 -57.04 -8.44 22.03
C ILE A 2 -57.39 -7.56 20.81
N PHE A 3 -56.50 -6.92 20.04
CA PHE A 3 -55.03 -6.87 19.94
C PHE A 3 -54.65 -5.65 19.06
N ALA A 4 -53.52 -5.02 19.40
CA ALA A 4 -52.40 -4.67 18.52
C ALA A 4 -52.53 -3.79 17.25
N ARG A 5 -51.67 -2.76 17.20
CA ARG A 5 -50.55 -2.56 16.25
C ARG A 5 -49.64 -1.45 16.81
N ARG A 6 -48.63 -1.81 17.59
CA ARG A 6 -47.18 -1.92 17.25
C ARG A 6 -46.44 -0.58 17.04
N LEU A 7 -45.55 -0.32 18.01
CA LEU A 7 -44.22 0.28 17.94
C LEU A 7 -44.01 1.58 17.14
N ALA A 8 -43.92 2.72 17.83
CA ALA A 8 -43.22 3.91 17.31
C ALA A 8 -42.70 4.98 18.32
N PRO A 9 -42.78 4.90 19.68
CA PRO A 9 -42.43 6.07 20.48
C PRO A 9 -40.94 6.21 20.85
N LEU A 10 -40.09 5.19 20.61
CA LEU A 10 -38.70 5.19 21.07
C LEU A 10 -37.68 5.77 20.09
N PHE A 11 -38.04 5.95 18.81
CA PHE A 11 -37.10 6.43 17.79
C PHE A 11 -36.98 7.95 17.73
N THR A 12 -38.05 8.69 18.03
CA THR A 12 -38.09 10.14 17.79
C THR A 12 -37.29 10.93 18.82
N THR A 13 -37.21 10.46 20.08
CA THR A 13 -36.53 11.16 21.17
C THR A 13 -34.99 11.03 21.09
N ILE A 14 -34.48 9.91 20.57
CA ILE A 14 -33.03 9.66 20.40
C ILE A 14 -32.43 10.56 19.31
N ILE A 15 -33.20 10.88 18.27
CA ILE A 15 -32.76 11.74 17.15
C ILE A 15 -32.54 13.19 17.61
N LEU A 16 -33.36 13.70 18.53
CA LEU A 16 -33.28 15.10 19.00
C LEU A 16 -32.15 15.35 20.00
N VAL A 17 -31.78 14.38 20.84
CA VAL A 17 -30.59 14.50 21.70
C VAL A 17 -29.30 14.39 20.87
N SER A 18 -29.34 13.58 19.79
CA SER A 18 -28.24 13.45 18.84
C SER A 18 -28.00 14.72 18.02
N SER A 19 -29.01 15.53 17.70
CA SER A 19 -28.82 16.71 16.86
C SER A 19 -28.06 17.87 17.54
N LYS A 20 -28.12 17.99 18.88
CA LYS A 20 -27.44 19.07 19.61
C LYS A 20 -26.02 18.72 20.07
N LEU A 21 -25.73 17.44 20.35
CA LEU A 21 -24.38 17.00 20.77
C LEU A 21 -23.47 16.68 19.56
N PHE A 22 -24.04 16.36 18.40
CA PHE A 22 -23.31 15.89 17.21
C PHE A 22 -22.77 17.03 16.32
N THR A 23 -23.22 18.28 16.50
CA THR A 23 -22.75 19.43 15.71
C THR A 23 -21.29 19.81 15.97
N LYS A 24 -20.74 19.47 17.16
CA LYS A 24 -19.36 19.85 17.54
C LYS A 24 -18.29 18.78 17.28
N MET A 25 -18.68 17.52 17.05
CA MET A 25 -17.73 16.38 16.96
C MET A 25 -17.82 15.57 15.66
N ARG A 26 -18.73 15.94 14.74
CA ARG A 26 -18.91 15.26 13.44
C ARG A 26 -17.72 15.38 12.49
N CYS A 27 -17.10 16.57 12.41
CA CYS A 27 -15.97 16.77 11.51
C CYS A 27 -14.76 15.95 11.94
N LEU A 28 -14.45 15.90 13.24
CA LEU A 28 -13.23 15.25 13.73
C LEU A 28 -13.21 13.73 13.48
N LYS A 29 -14.33 13.03 13.71
CA LYS A 29 -14.42 11.58 13.46
C LYS A 29 -14.39 11.23 11.97
N LEU A 30 -15.05 12.03 11.13
CA LEU A 30 -15.00 11.86 9.66
C LEU A 30 -13.61 12.17 9.11
N VAL A 31 -12.93 13.17 9.65
CA VAL A 31 -11.54 13.52 9.27
C VAL A 31 -10.58 12.41 9.65
N VAL A 32 -10.66 11.86 10.88
CA VAL A 32 -9.80 10.73 11.28
C VAL A 32 -10.04 9.50 10.41
N LEU A 33 -11.31 9.18 10.11
CA LEU A 33 -11.65 8.08 9.22
C LEU A 33 -11.08 8.30 7.80
N PHE A 34 -11.23 9.50 7.25
CA PHE A 34 -10.69 9.87 5.94
C PHE A 34 -9.16 9.83 5.90
N VAL A 35 -8.47 10.27 6.94
CA VAL A 35 -7.00 10.22 7.05
C VAL A 35 -6.48 8.77 7.16
N VAL A 36 -7.22 7.89 7.84
CA VAL A 36 -6.91 6.45 7.90
C VAL A 36 -7.16 5.77 6.55
N PHE A 37 -8.22 6.14 5.81
CA PHE A 37 -8.46 5.65 4.45
C PHE A 37 -7.41 6.12 3.43
N LEU A 38 -6.81 7.30 3.64
CA LEU A 38 -5.67 7.78 2.84
C LEU A 38 -4.31 7.26 3.36
N GLY A 39 -4.33 6.51 4.45
CA GLY A 39 -3.16 6.13 5.22
C GLY A 39 -2.46 4.90 4.67
N VAL A 40 -1.40 5.17 3.90
CA VAL A 40 -0.19 4.33 3.75
C VAL A 40 -0.34 3.12 2.83
N GLU A 41 -0.20 3.38 1.53
CA GLU A 41 0.45 2.44 0.63
C GLU A 41 1.96 2.58 0.91
N SER A 42 2.60 1.55 1.47
CA SER A 42 4.05 1.55 1.66
C SER A 42 4.70 1.49 0.29
N LYS A 43 4.95 2.66 -0.31
CA LYS A 43 5.69 2.77 -1.55
C LYS A 43 7.10 2.27 -1.32
N PHE A 44 7.56 1.38 -2.20
CA PHE A 44 8.95 0.96 -2.29
C PHE A 44 9.88 2.17 -2.13
N LYS A 45 10.82 2.09 -1.18
CA LYS A 45 11.75 3.19 -0.91
C LYS A 45 13.00 3.03 -1.76
N CYS A 46 13.08 3.83 -2.81
CA CYS A 46 14.25 3.95 -3.66
C CYS A 46 15.30 4.88 -3.00
N GLU A 47 16.58 4.49 -3.00
CA GLU A 47 17.69 5.29 -2.48
C GLU A 47 18.64 5.77 -3.59
N GLN A 48 18.88 7.09 -3.66
CA GLN A 48 19.79 7.66 -4.65
C GLN A 48 21.23 7.13 -4.48
N GLY A 49 21.90 6.85 -5.59
CA GLY A 49 23.25 6.27 -5.60
C GLY A 49 23.28 4.75 -5.39
N VAL A 50 22.13 4.12 -5.13
CA VAL A 50 21.99 2.66 -5.14
C VAL A 50 21.51 2.20 -6.51
N TYR A 51 22.17 1.17 -7.05
CA TYR A 51 21.72 0.48 -8.25
C TYR A 51 20.78 -0.66 -7.88
N TYR A 52 19.76 -0.85 -8.69
CA TYR A 52 18.76 -1.91 -8.51
C TYR A 52 18.67 -2.79 -9.76
N LEU A 53 18.14 -3.99 -9.55
CA LEU A 53 17.85 -4.95 -10.60
C LEU A 53 16.38 -5.38 -10.46
N GLU A 54 15.58 -5.11 -11.47
CA GLU A 54 14.18 -5.49 -11.58
C GLU A 54 14.09 -6.87 -12.24
N ASN A 55 13.45 -7.80 -11.54
CA ASN A 55 13.18 -9.17 -11.99
C ASN A 55 14.42 -9.87 -12.58
N ASP A 56 15.58 -9.63 -11.97
CA ASP A 56 16.89 -10.13 -12.40
C ASP A 56 17.24 -9.82 -13.88
N CYS A 57 16.70 -8.74 -14.44
CA CYS A 57 16.86 -8.38 -15.86
C CYS A 57 17.16 -6.90 -16.07
N ASN A 58 16.23 -6.01 -15.71
CA ASN A 58 16.37 -4.58 -16.00
C ASN A 58 17.16 -3.87 -14.90
N THR A 59 18.12 -3.05 -15.31
CA THR A 59 18.86 -2.20 -14.37
C THR A 59 18.07 -0.95 -14.07
N CYS A 60 18.01 -0.57 -12.80
CA CYS A 60 17.25 0.59 -12.36
C CYS A 60 18.07 1.51 -11.46
N PHE A 61 17.67 2.77 -11.42
CA PHE A 61 18.22 3.82 -10.56
C PHE A 61 17.11 4.73 -10.06
N CYS A 62 17.36 5.36 -8.92
CA CYS A 62 16.46 6.38 -8.39
C CYS A 62 16.84 7.74 -8.95
N ASP A 63 15.85 8.50 -9.39
CA ASP A 63 16.03 9.90 -9.71
C ASP A 63 16.14 10.77 -8.43
N PRO A 64 16.41 12.09 -8.56
CA PRO A 64 16.50 12.98 -7.40
C PRO A 64 15.19 13.16 -6.61
N TYR A 65 14.05 12.75 -7.15
CA TYR A 65 12.74 12.83 -6.51
C TYR A 65 12.37 11.52 -5.78
N GLY A 66 13.17 10.47 -5.95
CA GLY A 66 12.96 9.15 -5.34
C GLY A 66 12.15 8.20 -6.21
N ASP A 67 11.90 8.55 -7.48
CA ASP A 67 11.21 7.68 -8.42
C ASP A 67 12.18 6.68 -9.06
N LEU A 68 11.73 5.43 -9.20
CA LEU A 68 12.52 4.34 -9.77
C LEU A 68 12.36 4.28 -11.29
N GLY A 69 13.43 4.65 -12.01
CA GLY A 69 13.56 4.46 -13.46
C GLY A 69 14.34 3.19 -13.79
N CYS A 70 13.80 2.37 -14.69
CA CYS A 70 14.42 1.11 -15.14
C CYS A 70 14.69 1.15 -16.64
N SER A 71 15.70 0.40 -17.09
CA SER A 71 15.86 0.06 -18.50
C SER A 71 14.64 -0.72 -19.01
N SER A 72 14.46 -0.77 -20.34
CA SER A 72 13.37 -1.52 -20.97
C SER A 72 13.93 -2.61 -21.90
N TYR A 73 14.79 -3.47 -21.35
CA TYR A 73 15.25 -4.63 -22.10
C TYR A 73 14.12 -5.68 -22.19
N PRO A 74 14.03 -6.41 -23.31
CA PRO A 74 13.07 -7.48 -23.44
C PRO A 74 13.56 -8.70 -22.63
N CYS A 75 12.86 -9.02 -21.54
CA CYS A 75 13.21 -10.10 -20.62
C CYS A 75 12.39 -11.35 -20.95
N PHE A 76 13.06 -12.46 -21.28
CA PHE A 76 12.42 -13.72 -21.65
C PHE A 76 13.03 -14.89 -20.86
N SER A 77 12.64 -15.04 -19.61
CA SER A 77 13.02 -16.19 -18.80
C SER A 77 11.88 -16.64 -17.90
N ARG A 78 11.86 -17.91 -17.51
CA ARG A 78 10.85 -18.41 -16.56
C ARG A 78 11.06 -17.79 -15.19
N GLU A 79 12.31 -17.52 -14.85
CA GLU A 79 12.73 -16.85 -13.64
C GLU A 79 12.14 -15.43 -13.59
N PHE A 80 12.19 -14.67 -14.68
CA PHE A 80 11.57 -13.35 -14.77
C PHE A 80 10.08 -13.41 -14.44
N GLU A 81 9.33 -14.35 -15.03
CA GLU A 81 7.90 -14.52 -14.77
C GLU A 81 7.59 -14.84 -13.30
N GLN A 82 8.44 -15.64 -12.65
CA GLN A 82 8.29 -15.92 -11.22
C GLN A 82 8.54 -14.69 -10.35
N LEU A 83 9.52 -13.86 -10.74
CA LEU A 83 9.87 -12.63 -10.03
C LEU A 83 8.84 -11.53 -10.23
N LEU A 84 8.20 -11.50 -11.39
CA LEU A 84 7.09 -10.60 -11.70
C LEU A 84 5.87 -10.90 -10.82
N ASN A 85 5.57 -12.18 -10.61
CA ASN A 85 4.40 -12.65 -9.86
C ASN A 85 4.70 -12.92 -8.37
N CYS A 86 5.35 -11.96 -7.70
CA CYS A 86 5.63 -12.05 -6.27
C CYS A 86 4.49 -11.45 -5.41
N LYS A 87 4.50 -11.73 -4.10
CA LYS A 87 3.54 -11.14 -3.14
C LYS A 87 4.00 -9.74 -2.74
N ASP A 88 3.20 -8.73 -3.07
CA ASP A 88 3.50 -7.32 -2.78
C ASP A 88 3.91 -7.05 -1.32
N GLY A 89 4.88 -6.16 -1.14
CA GLY A 89 5.49 -5.81 0.15
C GLY A 89 6.39 -6.90 0.75
N THR A 90 6.56 -8.05 0.10
CA THR A 90 7.46 -9.10 0.60
C THR A 90 8.90 -8.67 0.45
N VAL A 91 9.65 -8.66 1.56
CA VAL A 91 11.08 -8.39 1.59
C VAL A 91 11.86 -9.70 1.75
N THR A 92 12.83 -9.93 0.88
CA THR A 92 13.72 -11.10 0.91
C THR A 92 15.18 -10.68 0.81
N LYS A 93 16.10 -11.59 1.17
CA LYS A 93 17.54 -11.38 1.05
C LYS A 93 18.12 -12.41 0.09
N ARG A 94 18.86 -11.95 -0.93
CA ARG A 94 19.57 -12.79 -1.91
C ARG A 94 21.07 -12.48 -1.84
N GLY A 95 21.82 -13.37 -1.20
CA GLY A 95 23.20 -13.07 -0.83
C GLY A 95 23.24 -11.84 0.09
N CYS A 96 23.94 -10.79 -0.32
CA CYS A 96 23.98 -9.51 0.39
C CYS A 96 22.91 -8.51 -0.07
N ASN A 97 22.16 -8.83 -1.13
CA ASN A 97 21.17 -7.94 -1.71
C ASN A 97 19.83 -8.08 -1.01
N ILE A 98 19.17 -6.93 -0.81
CA ILE A 98 17.81 -6.87 -0.28
C ILE A 98 16.87 -6.69 -1.47
N CYS A 99 15.82 -7.50 -1.50
CA CYS A 99 14.83 -7.52 -2.55
C CYS A 99 13.45 -7.25 -1.96
N GLU A 100 12.68 -6.42 -2.63
CA GLU A 100 11.30 -6.12 -2.26
C GLU A 100 10.38 -6.41 -3.45
N CYS A 101 9.25 -7.04 -3.18
CA CYS A 101 8.20 -7.19 -4.17
C CYS A 101 7.37 -5.91 -4.23
N VAL A 102 7.26 -5.32 -5.41
CA VAL A 102 6.54 -4.07 -5.67
C VAL A 102 5.39 -4.36 -6.60
N GLY A 103 4.18 -4.06 -6.15
CA GLY A 103 2.94 -4.26 -6.90
C GLY A 103 3.02 -3.72 -8.33
N GLY A 104 2.71 -4.58 -9.31
CA GLY A 104 2.72 -4.23 -10.73
C GLY A 104 4.10 -4.15 -11.39
N ARG A 105 5.20 -4.23 -10.63
CA ARG A 105 6.58 -4.29 -11.16
C ARG A 105 7.28 -5.62 -10.90
N GLY A 106 6.93 -6.32 -9.83
CA GLY A 106 7.59 -7.56 -9.44
C GLY A 106 8.72 -7.34 -8.43
N THR A 107 9.74 -8.18 -8.47
CA THR A 107 10.84 -8.18 -7.50
C THR A 107 11.91 -7.16 -7.88
N ILE A 108 12.24 -6.26 -6.96
CA ILE A 108 13.28 -5.24 -7.14
C ILE A 108 14.36 -5.47 -6.09
N CYS A 109 15.57 -5.77 -6.54
CA CYS A 109 16.72 -6.07 -5.67
C CYS A 109 17.74 -4.94 -5.71
N THR A 110 18.40 -4.62 -4.60
CA THR A 110 19.68 -3.90 -4.68
C THR A 110 20.67 -4.72 -5.52
N ASN A 111 21.54 -4.07 -6.28
CA ASN A 111 22.51 -4.73 -7.14
C ASN A 111 23.95 -4.49 -6.63
N LYS A 112 24.26 -5.04 -5.46
CA LYS A 112 25.59 -4.97 -4.83
C LYS A 112 26.40 -6.21 -5.19
N THR A 113 27.70 -6.01 -5.42
CA THR A 113 28.66 -7.11 -5.52
C THR A 113 28.87 -7.73 -4.14
N CYS A 114 28.38 -8.95 -3.94
CA CYS A 114 28.52 -9.65 -2.67
C CYS A 114 29.88 -10.35 -2.57
N ARG A 115 30.58 -10.15 -1.44
CA ARG A 115 31.75 -10.97 -1.10
C ARG A 115 31.25 -12.37 -0.69
N LYS A 116 31.94 -13.41 -1.17
CA LYS A 116 31.66 -14.81 -0.85
C LYS A 116 32.14 -15.17 0.55
#